data_AF-A0A831YG24-F1
#
_entry.id   AF-A0A831YG24-F1
#
_cell.length_a   1.000
_cell.length_b   1.000
_cell.length_c   1.000
_cell.angle_alpha   90.00
_cell.angle_beta   90.00
_cell.angle_gamma   90.00
#
_symmetry.space_group_name_H-M   'P 1'
#
loop_
_entity.id
_entity.type
_entity.pdbx_description
1 polymer ?
#
loop_
_entity_poly.entity_id
_entity_poly.type
_entity_poly.pdbx_seq_one_letter_code
_entity_poly.pdbx_strand_id
1 'polypeptide(L)'
;MIAVVVEDAWRCVEEVLFELVGTCNVKTLAIADNGVVALPRKRAGKTLEETRAECGVCLEVVDNRRQYLLVFFTLKLGLQSFAEIVARACGGSVKRGAV
;
A
#
# COMPACT_ATOMS: atom_id res chain seq x y z
N MET A 1 2.24 3.54 10.28
CA MET A 1 1.83 3.32 8.88
C MET A 1 2.26 4.51 8.02
N ILE A 2 2.61 4.29 6.75
CA ILE A 2 2.96 5.36 5.80
C ILE A 2 2.03 5.24 4.59
N ALA A 3 1.39 6.33 4.19
CA ALA A 3 0.48 6.37 3.06
C ALA A 3 1.07 7.17 1.89
N VAL A 4 0.91 6.65 0.68
CA VAL A 4 1.20 7.31 -0.59
C VAL A 4 -0.14 7.60 -1.26
N VAL A 5 -0.48 8.89 -1.33
CA VAL A 5 -1.73 9.36 -1.95
C VAL A 5 -1.43 9.71 -3.41
N VAL A 6 -2.19 9.12 -4.32
CA VAL A 6 -2.04 9.24 -5.77
C VAL A 6 -3.39 9.42 -6.44
N GLU A 7 -3.39 9.83 -7.71
CA GLU A 7 -4.61 9.95 -8.52
C GLU A 7 -5.16 8.57 -8.91
N ASP A 8 -4.27 7.62 -9.25
CA ASP A 8 -4.63 6.25 -9.61
C ASP A 8 -3.77 5.23 -8.86
N ALA A 9 -4.35 4.62 -7.83
CA ALA A 9 -3.64 3.67 -6.97
C ALA A 9 -3.36 2.34 -7.67
N TRP A 10 -4.25 1.90 -8.59
CA TRP A 10 -4.03 0.67 -9.35
C TRP A 10 -2.81 0.80 -10.24
N ARG A 11 -2.74 1.88 -11.05
CA ARG A 11 -1.59 2.13 -11.92
C ARG A 11 -0.30 2.28 -11.12
N CYS A 12 -0.33 3.04 -10.02
CA CYS A 12 0.85 3.23 -9.18
C CYS A 12 1.36 1.92 -8.58
N VAL A 13 0.47 1.03 -8.14
CA VAL A 13 0.89 -0.25 -7.54
C VAL A 13 1.39 -1.22 -8.61
N GLU A 14 0.59 -1.45 -9.65
CA GLU A 14 0.86 -2.52 -10.61
C GLU A 14 1.97 -2.17 -11.61
N GLU A 15 2.04 -0.93 -12.07
CA GLU A 15 3.00 -0.54 -13.12
C GLU A 15 4.26 0.14 -12.58
N VAL A 16 4.24 0.66 -11.35
CA VAL A 16 5.37 1.41 -10.78
C VAL A 16 5.96 0.71 -9.56
N LEU A 17 5.15 0.50 -8.52
CA LEU A 17 5.65 -0.05 -7.24
C LEU A 17 6.20 -1.46 -7.43
N PHE A 18 5.47 -2.33 -8.14
CA PHE A 18 5.91 -3.70 -8.37
C PHE A 18 7.19 -3.79 -9.21
N GLU A 19 7.40 -2.88 -10.16
CA GLU A 19 8.65 -2.80 -10.92
C GLU A 19 9.83 -2.33 -10.03
N LEU A 20 9.58 -1.47 -9.04
CA LEU A 20 10.62 -0.97 -8.14
C LEU A 20 11.09 -2.01 -7.12
N VAL A 21 10.21 -2.90 -6.66
CA VAL A 21 10.49 -3.81 -5.52
C VAL A 21 10.41 -5.29 -5.86
N GLY A 22 9.84 -5.63 -7.02
CA GLY A 22 9.48 -6.99 -7.41
C GLY A 22 8.27 -7.50 -6.63
N THR A 23 7.30 -8.09 -7.32
CA THR A 23 6.14 -8.73 -6.68
C THR A 23 6.54 -9.85 -5.71
N CYS A 24 7.65 -10.53 -5.96
CA CYS A 24 8.18 -11.59 -5.10
C CYS A 24 8.62 -11.09 -3.70
N ASN A 25 8.88 -9.79 -3.55
CA ASN A 25 9.23 -9.20 -2.26
C ASN A 25 7.99 -8.75 -1.46
N VAL A 26 6.79 -8.80 -2.05
CA VAL A 26 5.54 -8.49 -1.36
C VAL A 26 5.10 -9.70 -0.54
N LYS A 27 5.22 -9.59 0.78
CA LYS A 27 4.79 -10.61 1.75
C LYS A 27 3.27 -10.69 1.84
N THR A 28 2.61 -9.55 1.81
CA THR A 28 1.15 -9.48 1.91
C THR A 28 0.65 -8.27 1.16
N LEU A 29 -0.40 -8.50 0.36
CA LEU A 29 -1.15 -7.47 -0.33
C LEU A 29 -2.61 -7.59 0.10
N ALA A 30 -3.19 -6.50 0.60
CA ALA A 30 -4.63 -6.38 0.73
C ALA A 30 -5.14 -5.23 -0.14
N ILE A 31 -6.26 -5.43 -0.80
CA ILE A 31 -6.90 -4.46 -1.68
C ILE A 31 -8.28 -4.18 -1.10
N ALA A 32 -8.54 -2.92 -0.77
CA ALA A 32 -9.85 -2.44 -0.41
C ALA A 32 -10.43 -1.57 -1.52
N ASP A 33 -11.74 -1.65 -1.70
CA ASP A 33 -12.54 -0.79 -2.55
C ASP A 33 -13.62 -0.15 -1.67
N ASN A 34 -13.68 1.18 -1.65
CA ASN A 34 -14.55 1.95 -0.76
C ASN A 34 -14.39 1.55 0.72
N GLY A 35 -13.14 1.31 1.17
CA GLY A 35 -12.81 1.03 2.56
C GLY A 35 -13.10 -0.42 3.03
N VAL A 36 -13.62 -1.28 2.15
CA VAL A 36 -13.86 -2.70 2.44
C VAL A 36 -12.85 -3.56 1.69
N VAL A 37 -12.18 -4.47 2.41
CA VAL A 37 -11.21 -5.38 1.81
C VAL A 37 -11.92 -6.35 0.87
N ALA A 38 -11.54 -6.31 -0.41
CA ALA A 38 -12.00 -7.22 -1.45
C ALA A 38 -11.03 -8.40 -1.63
N LEU A 39 -9.73 -8.16 -1.45
CA LEU A 39 -8.68 -9.16 -1.60
C LEU A 39 -7.62 -9.05 -0.49
N PRO A 40 -6.99 -10.16 -0.07
CA PRO A 40 -7.23 -11.53 -0.53
C PRO A 40 -8.53 -12.09 0.10
N ARG A 41 -9.13 -13.14 -0.49
CA ARG A 41 -10.40 -13.73 0.01
C ARG A 41 -10.40 -14.05 1.50
N LYS A 42 -9.27 -14.47 2.06
CA LYS A 42 -9.10 -14.75 3.50
C LYS A 42 -9.40 -13.53 4.40
N ARG A 43 -9.34 -12.32 3.86
CA ARG A 43 -9.61 -11.05 4.54
C ARG A 43 -10.82 -10.31 3.94
N ALA A 44 -11.51 -10.92 2.98
CA ALA A 44 -12.62 -10.25 2.31
C ALA A 44 -13.75 -9.92 3.31
N GLY A 45 -14.32 -8.72 3.18
CA GLY A 45 -15.38 -8.23 4.06
C GLY A 45 -14.89 -7.58 5.36
N LYS A 46 -13.58 -7.67 5.67
CA LYS A 46 -12.99 -6.87 6.75
C LYS A 46 -12.92 -5.39 6.36
N THR A 47 -12.98 -4.53 7.36
CA THR A 47 -12.70 -3.11 7.19
C THR A 47 -11.21 -2.87 6.96
N LEU A 48 -10.90 -1.72 6.35
CA LEU A 48 -9.52 -1.27 6.19
C LEU A 48 -8.83 -1.06 7.54
N GLU A 49 -9.56 -0.60 8.56
CA GLU A 49 -9.04 -0.36 9.92
C GLU A 49 -8.56 -1.65 10.58
N GLU A 50 -9.39 -2.71 10.57
CA GLU A 50 -9.00 -4.04 11.06
C GLU A 50 -7.76 -4.56 10.34
N THR A 51 -7.69 -4.35 9.02
CA THR A 51 -6.56 -4.81 8.21
C THR A 51 -5.28 -4.02 8.48
N ARG A 52 -5.38 -2.72 8.78
CA ARG A 52 -4.25 -1.89 9.21
C ARG A 52 -3.72 -2.33 10.57
N ALA A 53 -4.60 -2.65 11.52
CA ALA A 53 -4.19 -3.18 12.82
C ALA A 53 -3.39 -4.49 12.69
N GLU A 54 -3.75 -5.34 11.72
CA GLU A 54 -3.02 -6.58 11.43
C GLU A 54 -1.70 -6.39 10.66
N CYS A 55 -1.50 -5.24 10.00
CA CYS A 55 -0.34 -5.03 9.12
C CYS A 55 0.93 -4.62 9.89
N GLY A 56 0.79 -4.01 11.07
CA GLY A 56 1.88 -3.38 11.81
C GLY A 56 2.54 -2.24 11.01
N VAL A 57 3.71 -2.51 10.41
CA VAL A 57 4.44 -1.55 9.57
C VAL A 57 4.18 -1.88 8.10
N CYS A 58 3.22 -1.19 7.51
CA CYS A 58 2.85 -1.34 6.10
C CYS A 58 2.86 0.00 5.33
N LEU A 59 3.03 -0.12 4.02
CA LEU A 59 2.79 0.94 3.05
C LEU A 59 1.35 0.87 2.59
N GLU A 60 0.65 2.00 2.61
CA GLU A 60 -0.65 2.15 1.99
C GLU A 60 -0.50 2.97 0.71
N VAL A 61 -1.02 2.49 -0.42
CA VAL A 61 -1.17 3.29 -1.65
C VAL A 61 -2.66 3.51 -1.89
N VAL A 62 -3.08 4.77 -1.98
CA VAL A 62 -4.50 5.13 -1.92
C VAL A 62 -4.85 6.20 -2.95
N ASP A 63 -6.00 6.01 -3.60
CA ASP A 63 -6.71 7.02 -4.39
C ASP A 63 -8.10 7.31 -3.79
N ASN A 64 -8.99 7.96 -4.53
CA ASN A 64 -10.33 8.33 -4.07
C ASN A 64 -11.27 7.14 -3.79
N ARG A 65 -10.89 5.92 -4.18
CA ARG A 65 -11.74 4.74 -4.13
C ARG A 65 -11.01 3.51 -3.58
N ARG A 66 -9.81 3.24 -4.10
CA ARG A 66 -9.01 2.04 -3.88
C ARG A 66 -7.91 2.27 -2.86
N GLN A 67 -7.67 1.28 -2.03
CA GLN A 67 -6.56 1.25 -1.08
C GLN A 67 -5.80 -0.06 -1.20
N TYR A 68 -4.48 0.02 -1.34
CA TYR A 68 -3.58 -1.12 -1.36
C TYR A 68 -2.70 -1.08 -0.12
N LEU A 69 -2.81 -2.10 0.73
CA LEU A 69 -1.96 -2.28 1.89
C LEU A 69 -0.89 -3.33 1.56
N LEU A 70 0.37 -2.89 1.54
CA LEU A 70 1.52 -3.70 1.18
C LEU A 70 2.45 -3.91 2.38
N VAL A 71 2.80 -5.16 2.60
CA VAL A 71 3.85 -5.59 3.53
C VAL A 71 4.94 -6.29 2.73
N PHE A 72 6.19 -5.95 3.00
CA PHE A 72 7.35 -6.47 2.27
C PHE A 72 8.16 -7.44 3.13
N PHE A 73 8.84 -8.41 2.51
CA PHE A 73 9.78 -9.29 3.22
C PHE A 73 11.02 -8.54 3.68
N THR A 74 11.61 -7.74 2.80
CA THR A 74 12.80 -6.94 3.11
C THR A 74 12.82 -5.64 2.32
N LEU A 75 13.10 -4.52 2.98
CA LEU A 75 13.35 -3.23 2.34
C LEU A 75 14.70 -2.69 2.81
N LYS A 76 15.71 -2.71 1.92
CA LYS A 76 17.05 -2.22 2.24
C LYS A 76 17.10 -0.72 2.54
N LEU A 77 16.26 0.06 1.88
CA LEU A 77 16.23 1.54 1.95
C LEU A 77 15.33 2.08 3.09
N GLY A 78 14.61 1.20 3.80
CA GLY A 78 13.59 1.57 4.78
C GLY A 78 12.26 2.00 4.15
N LEU A 79 11.16 1.87 4.90
CA LEU A 79 9.80 2.10 4.39
C LEU A 79 9.54 3.56 4.02
N GLN A 80 10.06 4.51 4.81
CA GLN A 80 9.86 5.95 4.57
C GLN A 80 10.53 6.40 3.26
N SER A 81 11.80 6.08 3.08
CA SER A 81 12.53 6.40 1.84
C SER A 81 11.88 5.75 0.63
N PHE A 82 11.42 4.50 0.79
CA PHE A 82 10.70 3.80 -0.28
C PHE A 82 9.38 4.48 -0.63
N ALA A 83 8.59 4.91 0.36
CA ALA A 83 7.35 5.65 0.13
C ALA A 83 7.58 6.97 -0.61
N GLU A 84 8.67 7.68 -0.32
CA GLU A 84 9.04 8.92 -1.02
C GLU A 84 9.41 8.67 -2.49
N ILE A 85 10.13 7.57 -2.77
CA ILE A 85 10.46 7.15 -4.14
C ILE A 85 9.17 6.81 -4.91
N VAL A 86 8.29 6.01 -4.32
CA VAL A 86 7.01 5.61 -4.94
C VAL A 86 6.14 6.85 -5.17
N ALA A 87 5.99 7.73 -4.18
CA ALA A 87 5.21 8.97 -4.32
C ALA A 87 5.75 9.83 -5.47
N ARG A 88 7.06 10.03 -5.56
CA ARG A 88 7.66 10.79 -6.67
C ARG A 88 7.41 10.13 -8.02
N ALA A 89 7.58 8.81 -8.12
CA ALA A 89 7.39 8.06 -9.37
C ALA A 89 5.92 8.04 -9.83
N CYS A 90 4.98 8.04 -8.89
CA CYS A 90 3.54 8.06 -9.18
C CYS A 90 2.93 9.46 -9.26
N GLY A 91 3.72 10.54 -9.12
CA GLY A 91 3.21 11.92 -9.06
C GLY A 91 2.32 12.21 -7.85
N GLY A 92 2.51 11.46 -6.77
CA GLY A 92 1.73 11.54 -5.53
C GLY A 92 2.43 12.26 -4.39
N SER A 93 1.91 12.04 -3.17
CA SER A 93 2.43 12.62 -1.94
C SER A 93 2.44 11.61 -0.80
N VAL A 94 3.35 11.80 0.16
CA VAL A 94 3.42 10.95 1.35
C VAL A 94 2.65 11.59 2.49
N LYS A 95 1.77 10.83 3.14
CA LYS A 95 1.11 11.18 4.40
C LYS A 95 1.51 10.20 5.50
N ARG A 96 1.75 10.72 6.70
CA ARG A 96 1.99 9.90 7.90
C ARG A 96 0.70 9.77 8.68
N GLY A 97 0.25 8.55 8.93
CA GLY A 97 -0.86 8.26 9.85
C GLY A 97 -0.32 8.02 11.26
N ALA A 98 -1.04 8.51 12.27
CA ALA A 98 -0.87 8.05 13.65
C ALA A 98 -1.26 6.56 13.73
N VAL A 99 -0.49 5.78 14.50
CA VAL A 99 -0.81 4.38 14.81
C VAL A 99 -1.99 4.34 15.75
#